data_AF-A0A961AZD7-F1
#
_entry.id   AF-A0A961AZD7-F1
#
_cell.length_a   1.000
_cell.length_b   1.000
_cell.length_c   1.000
_cell.angle_alpha   90.00
_cell.angle_beta   90.00
_cell.angle_gamma   90.00
#
_symmetry.space_group_name_H-M   'P 1'
#
loop_
_entity.id
_entity.type
_entity.pdbx_description
1 polymer ?
#
loop_
_entity_poly.entity_id
_entity_poly.type
_entity_poly.pdbx_seq_one_letter_code
_entity_poly.pdbx_strand_id
1 'polypeptide(L)'
;MERIKGFLNECVMAADREQISADLRQFEIDHDVASLRAEGRSVWPILRWYAYRDLIRGVAPPAPKGEPSAEKRARLLRDRKLAEAVLFSSPPMRGGGLFVTRVEDFNQFIGGFSLCSYLDAIWALAVERYPCGRIEIDAGQSPPRAEGRRYFPARYLSSYPFVRARVSGAVTPIATLENAGEIHRGFEKLLGRAFDHFPYENVIREFLGYCDFFERVLGWLRPGAPFAVSPFDLRSAAMISSARRLGVVSVSIQYGVKSTILFRKWERIPDNGYDVLADVVWARDEGMAEIVRGWQCPVHGVEVGGHPWLDW
;
A
#
# COMPACT_ATOMS: atom_id res chain seq x y z
N MET A 1 28.62 7.34 25.76
CA MET A 1 27.70 6.32 26.32
C MET A 1 26.36 6.25 25.59
N GLU A 2 25.68 7.36 25.28
CA GLU A 2 24.37 7.32 24.57
C GLU A 2 24.43 6.75 23.15
N ARG A 3 25.48 7.05 22.37
CA ARG A 3 25.68 6.43 21.04
C ARG A 3 25.84 4.91 21.09
N ILE A 4 26.45 4.37 22.15
CA ILE A 4 26.63 2.92 22.33
C ILE A 4 25.30 2.26 22.71
N LYS A 5 24.46 2.91 23.52
CA LYS A 5 23.10 2.43 23.82
C LYS A 5 22.20 2.44 22.59
N GLY A 6 22.28 3.48 21.75
CA GLY A 6 21.56 3.54 20.47
C GLY A 6 21.97 2.41 19.52
N PHE A 7 23.28 2.19 19.35
CA PHE A 7 23.82 1.12 18.51
C PHE A 7 23.44 -0.28 19.03
N LEU A 8 23.55 -0.53 20.34
CA LEU A 8 23.15 -1.83 20.92
C LEU A 8 21.64 -2.08 20.77
N ASN A 9 20.80 -1.05 20.95
CA ASN A 9 19.37 -1.17 20.67
C ASN A 9 19.10 -1.46 19.19
N GLU A 10 19.83 -0.84 18.26
CA GLU A 10 19.71 -1.16 16.83
C GLU A 10 20.15 -2.60 16.50
N CYS A 11 21.22 -3.10 17.12
CA CYS A 11 21.70 -4.48 16.94
C CYS A 11 20.73 -5.53 17.50
N VAL A 12 20.19 -5.31 18.71
CA VAL A 12 19.17 -6.20 19.30
C VAL A 12 17.92 -6.21 18.42
N MET A 13 17.45 -5.02 18.01
CA MET A 13 16.32 -4.90 17.09
C MET A 13 16.60 -5.52 15.71
N ALA A 14 17.86 -5.61 15.26
CA ALA A 14 18.22 -6.26 14.00
C ALA A 14 18.17 -7.80 14.11
N ALA A 15 18.67 -8.38 15.21
CA ALA A 15 18.59 -9.81 15.47
C ALA A 15 17.14 -10.29 15.58
N ASP A 16 16.31 -9.55 16.31
CA ASP A 16 14.88 -9.84 16.44
C ASP A 16 14.17 -9.78 15.08
N ARG A 17 14.55 -8.83 14.20
CA ARG A 17 13.97 -8.70 12.85
C ARG A 17 14.30 -9.88 11.93
N GLU A 18 15.51 -10.43 12.01
CA GLU A 18 15.88 -11.62 11.25
C GLU A 18 15.13 -12.86 11.74
N GLN A 19 15.04 -13.05 13.07
CA GLN A 19 14.28 -14.17 13.63
C GLN A 19 12.79 -14.07 13.26
N ILE A 20 12.15 -12.91 13.48
CA ILE A 20 10.77 -12.66 13.08
C ILE A 20 10.56 -12.95 11.58
N SER A 21 11.52 -12.56 10.74
CA SER A 21 11.42 -12.84 9.31
C SER A 21 11.66 -14.31 8.97
N ALA A 22 12.45 -15.06 9.75
CA ALA A 22 12.59 -16.50 9.62
C ALA A 22 11.29 -17.21 10.04
N ASP A 23 10.68 -16.79 11.14
CA ASP A 23 9.43 -17.36 11.63
C ASP A 23 8.27 -17.13 10.65
N LEU A 24 8.19 -15.93 10.07
CA LEU A 24 7.21 -15.64 9.01
C LEU A 24 7.45 -16.48 7.76
N ARG A 25 8.70 -16.79 7.40
CA ARG A 25 8.99 -17.67 6.26
C ARG A 25 8.62 -19.12 6.55
N GLN A 26 8.92 -19.59 7.76
CA GLN A 26 8.49 -20.92 8.20
C GLN A 26 6.96 -21.03 8.18
N PHE A 27 6.27 -19.97 8.59
CA PHE A 27 4.81 -19.90 8.49
C PHE A 27 4.31 -20.04 7.04
N GLU A 28 4.96 -19.39 6.07
CA GLU A 28 4.63 -19.55 4.64
C GLU A 28 4.86 -21.00 4.14
N ILE A 29 5.85 -21.70 4.68
CA ILE A 29 6.12 -23.12 4.35
C ILE A 29 5.05 -24.03 4.98
N ASP A 30 4.67 -23.75 6.21
CA ASP A 30 3.74 -24.57 6.98
C ASP A 30 2.28 -24.38 6.54
N HIS A 31 1.95 -23.23 5.95
CA HIS A 31 0.58 -22.86 5.61
C HIS A 31 0.43 -22.42 4.15
N ASP A 32 -0.71 -22.73 3.53
CA ASP A 32 -1.03 -22.24 2.18
C ASP A 32 -1.49 -20.78 2.20
N VAL A 33 -0.55 -19.89 2.46
CA VAL A 33 -0.78 -18.45 2.45
C VAL A 33 -1.07 -17.90 1.04
N ALA A 34 -0.66 -18.62 0.00
CA ALA A 34 -0.86 -18.23 -1.39
C ALA A 34 -2.34 -18.27 -1.77
N SER A 35 -3.10 -19.21 -1.19
CA SER A 35 -4.56 -19.31 -1.33
C SER A 35 -5.35 -18.20 -0.63
N LEU A 36 -4.73 -17.41 0.25
CA LEU A 36 -5.46 -16.39 1.01
C LEU A 36 -5.95 -15.27 0.08
N ARG A 37 -7.27 -15.29 -0.14
CA ARG A 37 -7.97 -14.33 -0.99
C ARG A 37 -9.11 -13.64 -0.27
N ALA A 38 -9.31 -12.35 -0.59
CA ALA A 38 -10.51 -11.59 -0.24
C ALA A 38 -11.06 -10.93 -1.51
N GLU A 39 -12.30 -11.26 -1.88
CA GLU A 39 -12.94 -10.78 -3.12
C GLU A 39 -12.07 -11.03 -4.39
N GLY A 40 -11.37 -12.17 -4.41
CA GLY A 40 -10.45 -12.57 -5.48
C GLY A 40 -9.06 -11.94 -5.44
N ARG A 41 -8.73 -11.14 -4.41
CA ARG A 41 -7.44 -10.45 -4.28
C ARG A 41 -6.54 -11.11 -3.25
N SER A 42 -5.24 -11.11 -3.48
CA SER A 42 -4.26 -11.61 -2.52
C SER A 42 -4.18 -10.71 -1.31
N VAL A 43 -4.31 -11.30 -0.12
CA VAL A 43 -4.19 -10.55 1.13
C VAL A 43 -2.95 -10.89 1.94
N TRP A 44 -2.28 -12.02 1.65
CA TRP A 44 -1.09 -12.43 2.40
C TRP A 44 0.03 -11.36 2.45
N PRO A 45 0.46 -10.73 1.34
CA PRO A 45 1.46 -9.65 1.38
C PRO A 45 1.16 -8.56 2.42
N ILE A 46 -0.11 -8.21 2.54
CA ILE A 46 -0.61 -7.18 3.45
C ILE A 46 -0.59 -7.71 4.88
N LEU A 47 -1.15 -8.90 5.11
CA LEU A 47 -1.20 -9.52 6.43
C LEU A 47 0.20 -9.77 6.98
N ARG A 48 1.13 -10.22 6.14
CA ARG A 48 2.54 -10.44 6.46
C ARG A 48 3.22 -9.17 6.96
N TRP A 49 3.00 -8.03 6.28
CA TRP A 49 3.51 -6.73 6.71
C TRP A 49 3.00 -6.35 8.10
N TYR A 50 1.69 -6.50 8.33
CA TYR A 50 1.07 -6.16 9.61
C TYR A 50 1.51 -7.10 10.73
N ALA A 51 1.63 -8.41 10.46
CA ALA A 51 2.14 -9.37 11.40
C ALA A 51 3.57 -9.07 11.84
N TYR A 52 4.46 -8.77 10.88
CA TYR A 52 5.83 -8.35 11.19
C TYR A 52 5.88 -7.09 12.04
N ARG A 53 5.07 -6.08 11.68
CA ARG A 53 4.99 -4.83 12.44
C ARG A 53 4.53 -5.09 13.87
N ASP A 54 3.54 -5.93 14.06
CA ASP A 54 2.97 -6.25 15.37
C ASP A 54 3.95 -7.10 16.21
N LEU A 55 4.67 -8.04 15.59
CA LEU A 55 5.77 -8.80 16.21
C LEU A 55 6.90 -7.89 16.70
N ILE A 56 7.31 -6.90 15.89
CA ILE A 56 8.37 -5.96 16.28
C ILE A 56 7.94 -5.00 17.38
N ARG A 57 6.71 -4.48 17.30
CA ARG A 57 6.27 -3.44 18.22
C ARG A 57 5.83 -4.00 19.57
N GLY A 58 5.45 -5.28 19.63
CA GLY A 58 4.81 -5.87 20.80
C GLY A 58 3.50 -5.17 21.19
N VAL A 59 2.95 -4.31 20.31
CA VAL A 59 1.76 -3.52 20.60
C VAL A 59 0.54 -4.33 20.17
N ALA A 60 -0.38 -4.53 21.11
CA ALA A 60 -1.68 -5.07 20.78
C ALA A 60 -2.39 -4.11 19.81
N PRO A 61 -2.98 -4.63 18.72
CA PRO A 61 -3.76 -3.80 17.81
C PRO A 61 -4.89 -3.07 18.56
N PRO A 62 -5.34 -1.90 18.05
CA PRO A 62 -6.39 -1.14 18.69
C PRO A 62 -7.69 -1.96 18.78
N ALA A 63 -8.39 -1.81 19.90
CA ALA A 63 -9.64 -2.51 20.16
C ALA A 63 -10.68 -2.25 19.05
N PRO A 64 -11.62 -3.19 18.86
CA PRO A 64 -12.70 -3.03 17.92
C PRO A 64 -13.43 -1.70 18.09
N LYS A 65 -13.61 -0.95 17.00
CA LYS A 65 -14.59 0.13 16.99
C LYS A 65 -15.96 -0.53 16.82
N GLY A 66 -16.87 -0.27 17.76
CA GLY A 66 -18.24 -0.78 17.70
C GLY A 66 -18.94 -0.45 16.39
N GLU A 67 -19.99 -1.20 16.07
CA GLU A 67 -20.75 -1.00 14.85
C GLU A 67 -21.27 0.44 14.76
N PRO A 68 -21.12 1.10 13.60
CA PRO A 68 -21.64 2.44 13.41
C PRO A 68 -23.17 2.42 13.34
N SER A 69 -23.80 3.46 13.89
CA SER A 69 -25.24 3.65 13.81
C SER A 69 -25.75 3.67 12.36
N ALA A 70 -27.02 3.31 12.16
CA ALA A 70 -27.68 3.35 10.85
C ALA A 70 -27.58 4.73 10.19
N GLU A 71 -27.71 5.81 10.98
CA GLU A 71 -27.53 7.18 10.52
C GLU A 71 -26.11 7.43 9.99
N LYS A 72 -25.09 6.97 10.72
CA LYS A 72 -23.70 7.09 10.30
C LYS A 72 -23.42 6.29 9.02
N ARG A 73 -23.98 5.07 8.89
CA ARG A 73 -23.91 4.28 7.65
C ARG A 73 -24.54 5.03 6.46
N ALA A 74 -25.74 5.58 6.64
CA ALA A 74 -26.42 6.35 5.61
C ALA A 74 -25.64 7.60 5.19
N ARG A 75 -25.03 8.32 6.15
CA ARG A 75 -24.15 9.45 5.87
C ARG A 75 -22.93 9.04 5.03
N LEU A 76 -22.23 7.97 5.41
CA LEU A 76 -21.05 7.48 4.66
C LEU A 76 -21.38 7.12 3.21
N LEU A 77 -22.55 6.52 2.97
CA LEU A 77 -23.00 6.20 1.61
C LEU A 77 -23.30 7.48 0.79
N ARG A 78 -23.87 8.51 1.40
CA ARG A 78 -24.06 9.82 0.74
C ARG A 78 -22.71 10.48 0.42
N ASP A 79 -21.79 10.51 1.38
CA ASP A 79 -20.46 11.09 1.22
C ASP A 79 -19.69 10.38 0.10
N ARG A 80 -19.82 9.05 -0.02
CA ARG A 80 -19.27 8.27 -1.13
C ARG A 80 -19.84 8.68 -2.49
N LYS A 81 -21.17 8.80 -2.61
CA LYS A 81 -21.81 9.24 -3.86
C LYS A 81 -21.39 10.66 -4.26
N LEU A 82 -21.22 11.54 -3.28
CA LEU A 82 -20.72 12.89 -3.53
C LEU A 82 -19.26 12.87 -4.03
N ALA A 83 -18.41 12.07 -3.40
CA ALA A 83 -17.03 11.88 -3.85
C ALA A 83 -16.96 11.32 -5.28
N GLU A 84 -17.84 10.37 -5.62
CA GLU A 84 -18.01 9.88 -7.01
C GLU A 84 -18.40 11.02 -7.96
N ALA A 85 -19.40 11.83 -7.63
CA ALA A 85 -19.81 12.96 -8.47
C ALA A 85 -18.66 13.96 -8.72
N VAL A 86 -17.86 14.26 -7.67
CA VAL A 86 -16.67 15.11 -7.79
C VAL A 86 -15.60 14.47 -8.66
N LEU A 87 -15.33 13.17 -8.49
CA LEU A 87 -14.38 12.44 -9.33
C LEU A 87 -14.70 12.58 -10.82
N PHE A 88 -15.98 12.37 -11.16
CA PHE A 88 -16.50 12.34 -12.54
C PHE A 88 -16.76 13.71 -13.16
N SER A 89 -16.59 14.82 -12.42
CA SER A 89 -16.82 16.17 -12.95
C SER A 89 -15.65 16.74 -13.76
N SER A 90 -14.53 16.03 -13.89
CA SER A 90 -13.36 16.48 -14.66
C SER A 90 -13.10 15.57 -15.86
N PRO A 91 -12.56 16.10 -16.97
CA PRO A 91 -12.28 15.31 -18.15
C PRO A 91 -11.33 14.14 -17.82
N PRO A 92 -11.55 12.95 -18.41
CA PRO A 92 -10.69 11.79 -18.21
C PRO A 92 -9.33 12.01 -18.84
N MET A 93 -8.28 11.50 -18.19
CA MET A 93 -6.91 11.56 -18.71
C MET A 93 -6.56 10.26 -19.43
N ARG A 94 -6.91 10.17 -20.72
CA ARG A 94 -6.67 8.95 -21.49
C ARG A 94 -5.19 8.80 -21.89
N GLY A 95 -4.60 7.64 -21.60
CA GLY A 95 -3.36 7.18 -22.25
C GLY A 95 -2.05 7.79 -21.74
N GLY A 96 -1.95 8.08 -20.44
CA GLY A 96 -0.77 8.72 -19.84
C GLY A 96 -0.34 8.16 -18.48
N GLY A 97 0.70 8.74 -17.88
CA GLY A 97 1.14 8.39 -16.52
C GLY A 97 0.24 9.02 -15.45
N LEU A 98 -0.22 8.24 -14.46
CA LEU A 98 -0.94 8.75 -13.29
C LEU A 98 -0.08 8.65 -12.05
N PHE A 99 0.37 9.78 -11.51
CA PHE A 99 1.20 9.81 -10.31
C PHE A 99 0.32 9.98 -9.09
N VAL A 100 0.36 8.98 -8.21
CA VAL A 100 -0.46 8.93 -7.00
C VAL A 100 0.43 9.20 -5.80
N THR A 101 0.24 10.35 -5.19
CA THR A 101 0.93 10.76 -3.96
C THR A 101 0.00 10.70 -2.76
N ARG A 102 0.56 10.46 -1.58
CA ARG A 102 -0.13 10.57 -0.29
C ARG A 102 0.33 11.84 0.41
N VAL A 103 -0.48 12.35 1.33
CA VAL A 103 -0.08 13.49 2.17
C VAL A 103 1.26 13.25 2.87
N GLU A 104 1.52 12.01 3.30
CA GLU A 104 2.74 11.63 4.02
C GLU A 104 3.98 11.51 3.11
N ASP A 105 3.81 11.49 1.78
CA ASP A 105 4.93 11.41 0.84
C ASP A 105 5.64 12.75 0.66
N PHE A 106 5.01 13.86 1.08
CA PHE A 106 5.59 15.21 1.01
C PHE A 106 6.53 15.44 2.19
N ASN A 107 7.76 14.97 2.03
CA ASN A 107 8.78 14.89 3.06
C ASN A 107 9.86 15.99 2.99
N GLN A 108 9.79 16.87 1.99
CA GLN A 108 10.70 18.01 1.82
C GLN A 108 9.91 19.32 1.81
N PHE A 109 10.55 20.41 2.27
CA PHE A 109 9.99 21.76 2.23
C PHE A 109 11.03 22.75 1.70
N ILE A 110 10.77 23.37 0.55
CA ILE A 110 11.70 24.26 -0.14
C ILE A 110 10.95 25.51 -0.57
N GLY A 111 11.44 26.68 -0.13
CA GLY A 111 10.88 27.97 -0.58
C GLY A 111 9.39 28.18 -0.29
N GLY A 112 8.86 27.57 0.78
CA GLY A 112 7.43 27.63 1.11
C GLY A 112 6.57 26.54 0.46
N PHE A 113 7.18 25.63 -0.30
CA PHE A 113 6.50 24.55 -1.01
C PHE A 113 6.86 23.18 -0.44
N SER A 114 5.87 22.32 -0.28
CA SER A 114 6.05 20.91 0.05
C SER A 114 6.31 20.09 -1.21
N LEU A 115 7.25 19.16 -1.11
CA LEU A 115 7.71 18.32 -2.22
C LEU A 115 7.77 16.86 -1.81
N CYS A 116 7.34 15.98 -2.72
CA CYS A 116 7.53 14.54 -2.60
C CYS A 116 8.85 14.14 -3.27
N SER A 117 9.91 13.93 -2.48
CA SER A 117 11.23 13.58 -3.01
C SER A 117 11.25 12.29 -3.82
N TYR A 118 10.21 11.48 -3.70
CA TYR A 118 10.09 10.17 -4.33
C TYR A 118 9.53 10.23 -5.75
N LEU A 119 8.55 11.10 -6.00
CA LEU A 119 7.81 11.15 -7.26
C LEU A 119 8.01 12.46 -8.03
N ASP A 120 8.38 13.56 -7.38
CA ASP A 120 8.34 14.88 -8.00
C ASP A 120 9.34 15.04 -9.14
N ALA A 121 10.55 14.50 -8.99
CA ALA A 121 11.55 14.53 -10.06
C ALA A 121 11.18 13.59 -11.22
N ILE A 122 10.61 12.41 -10.93
CA ILE A 122 10.12 11.48 -11.97
C ILE A 122 8.96 12.12 -12.73
N TRP A 123 8.04 12.76 -12.01
CA TRP A 123 6.93 13.51 -12.57
C TRP A 123 7.41 14.61 -13.51
N ALA A 124 8.36 15.45 -13.05
CA ALA A 124 8.91 16.56 -13.84
C ALA A 124 9.50 16.07 -15.18
N LEU A 125 10.26 14.97 -15.15
CA LEU A 125 10.81 14.37 -16.37
C LEU A 125 9.73 13.75 -17.28
N ALA A 126 8.69 13.15 -16.70
CA ALA A 126 7.64 12.47 -17.44
C ALA A 126 6.71 13.47 -18.18
N VAL A 127 6.32 14.57 -17.52
CA VAL A 127 5.39 15.56 -18.11
C VAL A 127 5.95 16.27 -19.34
N GLU A 128 7.26 16.33 -19.49
CA GLU A 128 7.92 16.90 -20.68
C GLU A 128 7.71 16.05 -21.93
N ARG A 129 7.44 14.75 -21.77
CA ARG A 129 7.43 13.76 -22.86
C ARG A 129 6.11 13.05 -23.04
N TYR A 130 5.31 12.95 -21.99
CA TYR A 130 4.10 12.12 -21.96
C TYR A 130 2.94 12.88 -21.31
N PRO A 131 1.69 12.66 -21.77
CA PRO A 131 0.52 13.08 -21.03
C PRO A 131 0.58 12.46 -19.63
N CYS A 132 0.54 13.29 -18.60
CA CYS A 132 0.61 12.82 -17.22
C CYS A 132 -0.38 13.59 -16.35
N GLY A 133 -0.88 12.92 -15.32
CA GLY A 133 -1.83 13.45 -14.36
C GLY A 133 -1.40 13.08 -12.96
N ARG A 134 -1.74 13.94 -12.00
CA ARG A 134 -1.31 13.76 -10.62
C ARG A 134 -2.48 13.88 -9.68
N ILE A 135 -2.61 12.90 -8.79
CA ILE A 135 -3.60 12.91 -7.73
C ILE A 135 -2.91 12.80 -6.37
N GLU A 136 -3.49 13.48 -5.39
CA GLU A 136 -3.12 13.36 -3.98
C GLU A 136 -4.27 12.71 -3.22
N ILE A 137 -3.98 11.71 -2.39
CA ILE A 137 -4.96 10.98 -1.59
C ILE A 137 -4.66 11.11 -0.09
N ASP A 138 -5.72 11.05 0.72
CA ASP A 138 -5.66 11.12 2.18
C ASP A 138 -5.52 9.74 2.86
N ALA A 139 -5.13 9.77 4.14
CA ALA A 139 -5.22 8.64 5.07
C ALA A 139 -6.44 8.71 6.02
N GLY A 140 -7.29 9.75 5.93
CA GLY A 140 -8.23 10.04 7.01
C GLY A 140 -9.17 11.23 6.82
N GLN A 141 -9.82 11.64 7.93
CA GLN A 141 -10.89 12.65 7.97
C GLN A 141 -10.44 14.09 7.72
N SER A 142 -9.14 14.36 7.83
CA SER A 142 -8.64 15.71 7.67
C SER A 142 -8.05 15.83 6.27
N PRO A 143 -8.56 16.73 5.41
CA PRO A 143 -7.78 17.16 4.27
C PRO A 143 -6.39 17.57 4.78
N PRO A 144 -5.33 17.39 3.97
CA PRO A 144 -4.00 17.85 4.34
C PRO A 144 -4.12 19.24 4.93
N ARG A 145 -3.54 19.46 6.12
CA ARG A 145 -3.47 20.79 6.70
C ARG A 145 -2.96 21.70 5.58
N ALA A 146 -3.68 22.79 5.32
CA ALA A 146 -3.42 23.74 4.24
C ALA A 146 -2.05 24.47 4.37
N GLU A 147 -1.13 23.93 5.16
CA GLU A 147 0.10 24.59 5.62
C GLU A 147 1.23 24.55 4.58
N GLY A 148 1.04 23.97 3.39
CA GLY A 148 2.05 24.03 2.33
C GLY A 148 1.47 23.97 0.92
N ARG A 149 1.84 24.94 0.07
CA ARG A 149 1.63 24.85 -1.38
C ARG A 149 2.43 23.64 -1.88
N ARG A 150 1.86 22.81 -2.74
CA ARG A 150 2.65 21.74 -3.39
C ARG A 150 3.54 22.37 -4.44
N TYR A 151 4.82 21.94 -4.50
CA TYR A 151 5.73 22.41 -5.55
C TYR A 151 5.16 22.07 -6.94
N PHE A 152 4.72 20.83 -7.10
CA PHE A 152 3.92 20.39 -8.25
C PHE A 152 2.45 20.23 -7.83
N PRO A 153 1.51 20.96 -8.45
CA PRO A 153 0.09 20.82 -8.14
C PRO A 153 -0.42 19.40 -8.36
N ALA A 154 -1.28 18.94 -7.45
CA ALA A 154 -1.96 17.65 -7.54
C ALA A 154 -3.45 17.84 -7.32
N ARG A 155 -4.27 17.02 -8.00
CA ARG A 155 -5.71 16.99 -7.72
C ARG A 155 -5.96 16.15 -6.48
N TYR A 156 -6.49 16.78 -5.44
CA TYR A 156 -6.86 16.05 -4.22
C TYR A 156 -8.11 15.20 -4.44
N LEU A 157 -8.05 13.93 -4.05
CA LEU A 157 -9.15 12.98 -4.07
C LEU A 157 -9.26 12.27 -2.72
N SER A 158 -10.38 12.45 -2.03
CA SER A 158 -10.60 11.78 -0.75
C SER A 158 -10.99 10.33 -0.95
N SER A 159 -10.17 9.43 -0.41
CA SER A 159 -10.44 7.99 -0.35
C SER A 159 -11.36 7.64 0.83
N TYR A 160 -11.43 8.53 1.82
CA TYR A 160 -12.06 8.31 3.11
C TYR A 160 -13.49 7.77 3.05
N PRO A 161 -14.41 8.32 2.23
CA PRO A 161 -15.79 7.81 2.20
C PRO A 161 -15.88 6.34 1.75
N PHE A 162 -15.01 5.91 0.84
CA PHE A 162 -14.97 4.54 0.33
C PHE A 162 -14.46 3.58 1.39
N VAL A 163 -13.31 3.91 1.98
CA VAL A 163 -12.69 3.13 3.06
C VAL A 163 -13.63 2.97 4.24
N ARG A 164 -14.24 4.08 4.69
CA ARG A 164 -15.15 4.03 5.84
C ARG A 164 -16.42 3.27 5.54
N ALA A 165 -16.99 3.37 4.35
CA ALA A 165 -18.17 2.59 4.00
C ALA A 165 -17.90 1.08 4.14
N ARG A 166 -16.72 0.60 3.75
CA ARG A 166 -16.31 -0.81 3.93
C ARG A 166 -16.03 -1.16 5.39
N VAL A 167 -15.18 -0.39 6.08
CA VAL A 167 -14.79 -0.65 7.49
C VAL A 167 -15.99 -0.56 8.44
N SER A 168 -16.98 0.27 8.12
CA SER A 168 -18.21 0.43 8.91
C SER A 168 -19.22 -0.72 8.75
N GLY A 169 -18.98 -1.67 7.84
CA GLY A 169 -19.99 -2.65 7.43
C GLY A 169 -21.19 -2.02 6.71
N ALA A 170 -21.08 -0.77 6.22
CA ALA A 170 -22.11 -0.16 5.40
C ALA A 170 -22.16 -0.73 3.98
N VAL A 171 -21.15 -1.53 3.61
CA VAL A 171 -21.04 -2.27 2.35
C VAL A 171 -20.91 -3.76 2.70
N THR A 172 -21.22 -4.63 1.73
CA THR A 172 -21.24 -6.10 1.84
C THR A 172 -20.16 -6.63 2.80
N PRO A 173 -20.53 -7.53 3.74
CA PRO A 173 -19.56 -8.25 4.55
C PRO A 173 -18.46 -8.84 3.68
N ILE A 174 -17.21 -8.87 4.17
CA ILE A 174 -16.17 -9.61 3.46
C ILE A 174 -16.67 -11.07 3.40
N ALA A 175 -16.68 -11.65 2.20
CA ALA A 175 -16.81 -13.09 2.08
C ALA A 175 -15.78 -13.75 3.01
N THR A 176 -16.17 -14.81 3.71
CA THR A 176 -15.27 -15.56 4.60
C THR A 176 -13.95 -15.77 3.88
N LEU A 177 -12.84 -15.33 4.49
CA LEU A 177 -11.51 -15.60 3.95
C LEU A 177 -11.40 -17.11 3.78
N GLU A 178 -11.05 -17.55 2.58
CA GLU A 178 -10.75 -18.96 2.36
C GLU A 178 -9.58 -19.33 3.30
N ASN A 179 -9.71 -20.45 4.00
CA ASN A 179 -8.73 -20.94 4.96
C ASN A 179 -8.46 -20.05 6.19
N ALA A 180 -9.35 -19.10 6.52
CA ALA A 180 -9.19 -18.17 7.65
C ALA A 180 -8.85 -18.88 8.98
N GLY A 181 -9.52 -19.99 9.27
CA GLY A 181 -9.40 -20.68 10.55
C GLY A 181 -8.06 -21.37 10.74
N GLU A 182 -7.44 -21.87 9.67
CA GLU A 182 -6.10 -22.47 9.74
C GLU A 182 -5.04 -21.41 9.96
N ILE A 183 -5.07 -20.36 9.13
CA ILE A 183 -4.15 -19.24 9.18
C ILE A 183 -4.22 -18.53 10.52
N HIS A 184 -5.42 -18.39 11.08
CA HIS A 184 -5.62 -17.87 12.43
C HIS A 184 -4.86 -18.68 13.49
N ARG A 185 -5.08 -19.99 13.53
CA ARG A 185 -4.42 -20.86 14.53
C ARG A 185 -2.90 -20.83 14.38
N GLY A 186 -2.42 -20.79 13.13
CA GLY A 186 -1.01 -20.61 12.86
C GLY A 186 -0.51 -19.27 13.41
N PHE A 187 -1.25 -18.18 13.23
CA PHE A 187 -0.87 -16.85 13.73
C PHE A 187 -0.83 -16.81 15.25
N GLU A 188 -1.79 -17.44 15.95
CA GLU A 188 -1.75 -17.54 17.41
C GLU A 188 -0.47 -18.22 17.90
N LYS A 189 -0.09 -19.30 17.22
CA LYS A 189 1.14 -20.04 17.51
C LYS A 189 2.38 -19.17 17.22
N LEU A 190 2.40 -18.49 16.08
CA LEU A 190 3.50 -17.60 15.66
C LEU A 190 3.68 -16.43 16.62
N LEU A 191 2.59 -15.78 17.03
CA LEU A 191 2.63 -14.61 17.91
C LEU A 191 2.80 -15.00 19.40
N GLY A 192 2.65 -16.28 19.75
CA GLY A 192 2.71 -16.76 21.14
C GLY A 192 1.59 -16.21 22.03
N ARG A 193 0.49 -15.74 21.44
CA ARG A 193 -0.65 -15.11 22.15
C ARG A 193 -1.93 -15.29 21.35
N ALA A 194 -3.06 -15.16 22.04
CA ALA A 194 -4.36 -15.12 21.37
C ALA A 194 -4.36 -14.02 20.30
N PHE A 195 -4.74 -14.42 19.09
CA PHE A 195 -4.83 -13.54 17.94
C PHE A 195 -6.24 -12.98 17.94
N ASP A 196 -6.38 -11.68 18.17
CA ASP A 196 -7.66 -11.03 17.93
C ASP A 196 -7.85 -10.96 16.40
N HIS A 197 -8.92 -11.56 15.87
CA HIS A 197 -9.24 -11.55 14.43
C HIS A 197 -9.56 -10.14 13.92
N PHE A 198 -10.13 -9.30 14.78
CA PHE A 198 -10.78 -8.05 14.38
C PHE A 198 -9.85 -7.01 13.72
N PRO A 199 -8.59 -6.83 14.17
CA PRO A 199 -7.64 -5.92 13.55
C PRO A 199 -7.29 -6.30 12.12
N TYR A 200 -7.08 -7.59 11.84
CA TYR A 200 -6.68 -8.07 10.52
C TYR A 200 -7.86 -8.04 9.54
N GLU A 201 -9.06 -8.34 10.02
CA GLU A 201 -10.28 -8.14 9.25
C GLU A 201 -10.44 -6.66 8.85
N ASN A 202 -10.22 -5.71 9.77
CA ASN A 202 -10.28 -4.29 9.44
C ASN A 202 -9.22 -3.87 8.42
N VAL A 203 -8.01 -4.41 8.52
CA VAL A 203 -6.95 -4.16 7.54
C VAL A 203 -7.39 -4.63 6.15
N ILE A 204 -8.04 -5.79 6.05
CA ILE A 204 -8.60 -6.28 4.79
C ILE A 204 -9.77 -5.41 4.33
N ARG A 205 -10.68 -5.00 5.23
CA ARG A 205 -11.80 -4.10 4.89
C ARG A 205 -11.30 -2.75 4.37
N GLU A 206 -10.25 -2.22 4.99
CA GLU A 206 -9.60 -0.98 4.59
C GLU A 206 -8.93 -1.13 3.22
N PHE A 207 -8.17 -2.21 3.00
CA PHE A 207 -7.60 -2.56 1.71
C PHE A 207 -8.66 -2.65 0.60
N LEU A 208 -9.75 -3.38 0.84
CA LEU A 208 -10.86 -3.50 -0.11
C LEU A 208 -11.57 -2.16 -0.36
N GLY A 209 -11.67 -1.31 0.66
CA GLY A 209 -12.19 0.06 0.52
C GLY A 209 -11.31 0.94 -0.36
N TYR A 210 -9.99 0.82 -0.26
CA TYR A 210 -9.08 1.48 -1.21
C TYR A 210 -9.19 0.87 -2.61
N CYS A 211 -9.39 -0.45 -2.73
CA CYS A 211 -9.59 -1.08 -4.04
C CYS A 211 -10.86 -0.53 -4.73
N ASP A 212 -11.97 -0.46 -4.00
CA ASP A 212 -13.22 0.14 -4.50
C ASP A 212 -13.00 1.57 -5.01
N PHE A 213 -12.20 2.37 -4.30
CA PHE A 213 -11.84 3.73 -4.69
C PHE A 213 -10.98 3.75 -5.96
N PHE A 214 -9.88 2.98 -5.98
CA PHE A 214 -8.94 2.99 -7.10
C PHE A 214 -9.52 2.39 -8.38
N GLU A 215 -10.37 1.37 -8.31
CA GLU A 215 -11.02 0.85 -9.52
C GLU A 215 -11.89 1.91 -10.20
N ARG A 216 -12.55 2.78 -9.43
CA ARG A 216 -13.31 3.90 -9.98
C ARG A 216 -12.40 4.95 -10.58
N VAL A 217 -11.36 5.35 -9.84
CA VAL A 217 -10.39 6.35 -10.29
C VAL A 217 -9.70 5.90 -11.57
N LEU A 218 -9.16 4.68 -11.60
CA LEU A 218 -8.45 4.12 -12.74
C LEU A 218 -9.40 3.81 -13.90
N GLY A 219 -10.60 3.30 -13.64
CA GLY A 219 -11.61 3.06 -14.68
C GLY A 219 -12.11 4.35 -15.35
N TRP A 220 -12.18 5.45 -14.58
CA TRP A 220 -12.51 6.78 -15.09
C TRP A 220 -11.38 7.40 -15.88
N LEU A 221 -10.22 7.55 -15.24
CA LEU A 221 -9.08 8.25 -15.82
C LEU A 221 -8.52 7.46 -16.99
N ARG A 222 -8.49 6.12 -16.91
CA ARG A 222 -7.86 5.22 -17.89
C ARG A 222 -6.40 5.61 -18.17
N PRO A 223 -5.56 5.69 -17.13
CA PRO A 223 -4.14 5.96 -17.34
C PRO A 223 -3.49 4.80 -18.10
N GLY A 224 -2.42 5.08 -18.83
CA GLY A 224 -1.54 4.06 -19.38
C GLY A 224 -0.78 3.31 -18.28
N ALA A 225 -0.35 4.03 -17.23
CA ALA A 225 0.26 3.42 -16.05
C ALA A 225 0.12 4.31 -14.80
N PRO A 226 -0.40 3.79 -13.67
CA PRO A 226 -0.31 4.48 -12.39
C PRO A 226 1.02 4.22 -11.67
N PHE A 227 1.59 5.27 -11.10
CA PHE A 227 2.84 5.30 -10.34
C PHE A 227 2.53 5.56 -8.87
N ALA A 228 3.01 4.70 -7.97
CA ALA A 228 2.92 4.90 -6.52
C ALA A 228 4.26 4.65 -5.83
N VAL A 229 4.44 5.28 -4.67
CA VAL A 229 5.62 5.07 -3.83
C VAL A 229 5.44 3.79 -3.01
N SER A 230 6.17 2.73 -3.40
CA SER A 230 6.27 1.45 -2.69
C SER A 230 4.94 0.67 -2.52
N PRO A 231 4.91 -0.65 -2.71
CA PRO A 231 3.67 -1.42 -2.54
C PRO A 231 3.37 -1.73 -1.06
N PHE A 232 4.18 -1.25 -0.11
CA PHE A 232 4.16 -1.70 1.29
C PHE A 232 3.16 -0.97 2.20
N ASP A 233 2.31 -0.13 1.62
CA ASP A 233 1.15 0.41 2.33
C ASP A 233 -0.15 0.02 1.64
N LEU A 234 -1.24 0.04 2.42
CA LEU A 234 -2.55 -0.39 1.94
C LEU A 234 -3.03 0.36 0.69
N ARG A 235 -2.69 1.64 0.56
CA ARG A 235 -3.16 2.47 -0.56
C ARG A 235 -2.46 2.06 -1.84
N SER A 236 -1.14 1.95 -1.83
CA SER A 236 -0.37 1.54 -3.02
C SER A 236 -0.67 0.10 -3.40
N ALA A 237 -0.77 -0.83 -2.43
CA ALA A 237 -1.17 -2.21 -2.67
C ALA A 237 -2.57 -2.29 -3.33
N ALA A 238 -3.53 -1.49 -2.84
CA ALA A 238 -4.88 -1.43 -3.40
C ALA A 238 -4.90 -0.82 -4.81
N MET A 239 -4.11 0.24 -5.05
CA MET A 239 -3.96 0.82 -6.39
C MET A 239 -3.43 -0.20 -7.38
N ILE A 240 -2.38 -0.94 -7.00
CA ILE A 240 -1.76 -1.98 -7.83
C ILE A 240 -2.75 -3.12 -8.13
N SER A 241 -3.40 -3.67 -7.10
CA SER A 241 -4.39 -4.74 -7.30
C SER A 241 -5.59 -4.28 -8.13
N SER A 242 -6.01 -3.02 -7.97
CA SER A 242 -7.06 -2.43 -8.81
C SER A 242 -6.62 -2.25 -10.26
N ALA A 243 -5.38 -1.78 -10.49
CA ALA A 243 -4.81 -1.64 -11.83
C ALA A 243 -4.73 -2.98 -12.56
N ARG A 244 -4.21 -4.02 -11.89
CA ARG A 244 -4.13 -5.38 -12.45
C ARG A 244 -5.50 -5.93 -12.83
N ARG A 245 -6.52 -5.77 -11.97
CA ARG A 245 -7.90 -6.20 -12.27
C ARG A 245 -8.52 -5.47 -13.46
N LEU A 246 -8.09 -4.24 -13.72
CA LEU A 246 -8.50 -3.45 -14.89
C LEU A 246 -7.60 -3.66 -16.11
N GLY A 247 -6.59 -4.53 -16.04
CA GLY A 247 -5.63 -4.75 -17.12
C GLY A 247 -4.70 -3.55 -17.39
N VAL A 248 -4.47 -2.71 -16.37
CA VAL A 248 -3.57 -1.54 -16.44
C VAL A 248 -2.24 -1.87 -15.79
N VAL A 249 -1.13 -1.59 -16.49
CA VAL A 249 0.23 -1.82 -15.99
C VAL A 249 0.54 -0.85 -14.86
N SER A 250 0.83 -1.37 -13.68
CA SER A 250 1.17 -0.59 -12.49
C SER A 250 2.68 -0.45 -12.29
N VAL A 251 3.11 0.74 -11.83
CA VAL A 251 4.52 1.03 -11.53
C VAL A 251 4.68 1.39 -10.06
N SER A 252 5.57 0.68 -9.38
CA SER A 252 5.99 1.01 -8.02
C SER A 252 7.36 1.67 -8.02
N ILE A 253 7.46 2.86 -7.45
CA ILE A 253 8.73 3.54 -7.20
C ILE A 253 9.30 3.07 -5.86
N GLN A 254 10.42 2.36 -5.92
CA GLN A 254 11.12 1.82 -4.76
C GLN A 254 12.25 2.77 -4.36
N TYR A 255 11.97 3.67 -3.42
CA TYR A 255 12.92 4.72 -3.02
C TYR A 255 13.92 4.29 -1.93
N GLY A 256 13.95 3.03 -1.53
CA GLY A 256 14.97 2.62 -0.59
C GLY A 256 15.00 1.15 -0.27
N VAL A 257 16.22 0.65 -0.16
CA VAL A 257 16.57 -0.56 0.55
C VAL A 257 16.44 -0.30 2.06
N LYS A 258 15.25 0.10 2.55
CA LYS A 258 14.96 -0.34 3.92
C LYS A 258 14.86 -1.85 3.77
N SER A 259 15.91 -2.53 4.21
CA SER A 259 16.10 -3.97 4.34
C SER A 259 14.95 -4.58 5.12
N THR A 260 13.76 -4.49 4.56
CA THR A 260 12.57 -5.16 5.03
C THR A 260 12.83 -6.59 4.58
N ILE A 261 13.55 -7.31 5.44
CA ILE A 261 13.85 -8.75 5.33
C ILE A 261 12.57 -9.49 4.94
N LEU A 262 11.45 -8.99 5.46
CA LEU A 262 10.07 -9.19 5.03
C LEU A 262 9.77 -9.40 3.55
N PHE A 263 10.51 -8.82 2.61
CA PHE A 263 10.14 -8.89 1.20
C PHE A 263 11.26 -9.41 0.32
N ARG A 264 12.44 -9.67 0.89
CA ARG A 264 13.58 -10.23 0.15
C ARG A 264 13.43 -11.72 -0.11
N LYS A 265 12.61 -12.42 0.67
CA LYS A 265 12.45 -13.88 0.62
C LYS A 265 11.01 -14.25 0.93
N TRP A 266 10.36 -14.88 -0.03
CA TRP A 266 9.02 -15.44 0.09
C TRP A 266 9.16 -16.90 -0.27
N GLU A 267 8.64 -17.80 0.56
CA GLU A 267 8.80 -19.24 0.34
C GLU A 267 7.65 -19.80 -0.50
N ARG A 268 6.50 -19.10 -0.53
CA ARG A 268 5.33 -19.44 -1.34
C ARG A 268 4.77 -18.22 -2.08
N ILE A 269 5.28 -17.96 -3.28
CA ILE A 269 4.66 -17.03 -4.23
C ILE A 269 3.79 -17.83 -5.20
N PRO A 270 2.53 -17.45 -5.46
CA PRO A 270 1.73 -18.04 -6.53
C PRO A 270 2.44 -17.96 -7.88
N ASP A 271 2.19 -18.90 -8.79
CA ASP A 271 2.81 -18.89 -10.14
C ASP A 271 2.57 -17.58 -10.90
N ASN A 272 1.42 -16.94 -10.67
CA ASN A 272 1.04 -15.66 -11.25
C ASN A 272 1.42 -14.44 -10.39
N GLY A 273 2.25 -14.64 -9.37
CA GLY A 273 2.61 -13.61 -8.41
C GLY A 273 1.46 -13.18 -7.50
N TYR A 274 1.74 -12.22 -6.63
CA TYR A 274 0.72 -11.55 -5.83
C TYR A 274 0.15 -10.36 -6.59
N ASP A 275 -1.18 -10.26 -6.66
CA ASP A 275 -1.85 -9.20 -7.41
C ASP A 275 -1.69 -7.80 -6.79
N VAL A 276 -1.17 -7.70 -5.57
CA VAL A 276 -0.85 -6.44 -4.86
C VAL A 276 0.60 -5.96 -5.05
N LEU A 277 1.41 -6.69 -5.82
CA LEU A 277 2.77 -6.30 -6.20
C LEU A 277 2.79 -5.76 -7.64
N ALA A 278 3.52 -4.66 -7.86
CA ALA A 278 3.44 -3.90 -9.11
C ALA A 278 3.97 -4.68 -10.32
N ASP A 279 3.42 -4.42 -11.50
CA ASP A 279 3.90 -5.05 -12.74
C ASP A 279 5.34 -4.61 -13.07
N VAL A 280 5.67 -3.36 -12.79
CA VAL A 280 7.02 -2.81 -12.92
C VAL A 280 7.47 -2.19 -11.61
N VAL A 281 8.67 -2.54 -11.18
CA VAL A 281 9.38 -1.87 -10.10
C VAL A 281 10.43 -0.95 -10.69
N TRP A 282 10.26 0.35 -10.45
CA TRP A 282 11.29 1.34 -10.74
C TRP A 282 12.32 1.31 -9.61
N ALA A 283 13.45 0.68 -9.89
CA ALA A 283 14.61 0.62 -9.02
C ALA A 283 15.45 1.89 -9.15
N ARG A 284 15.94 2.35 -8.01
CA ARG A 284 16.85 3.50 -7.94
C ARG A 284 18.18 3.24 -8.64
N ASP A 285 18.73 2.05 -8.45
CA ASP A 285 20.04 1.65 -8.90
C ASP A 285 20.07 0.14 -9.14
N GLU A 286 21.18 -0.35 -9.69
CA GLU A 286 21.37 -1.77 -10.00
C GLU A 286 21.28 -2.66 -8.76
N GLY A 287 21.85 -2.23 -7.63
CA GLY A 287 21.81 -3.01 -6.39
C GLY A 287 20.39 -3.22 -5.87
N MET A 288 19.53 -2.21 -5.99
CA MET A 288 18.11 -2.36 -5.70
C MET A 288 17.41 -3.26 -6.72
N ALA A 289 17.76 -3.14 -8.00
CA ALA A 289 17.19 -3.99 -9.04
C ALA A 289 17.52 -5.47 -8.81
N GLU A 290 18.76 -5.79 -8.45
CA GLU A 290 19.19 -7.14 -8.08
C GLU A 290 18.38 -7.70 -6.90
N ILE A 291 18.12 -6.88 -5.87
CA ILE A 291 17.30 -7.29 -4.73
C ILE A 291 15.89 -7.66 -5.18
N VAL A 292 15.27 -6.83 -6.03
CA VAL A 292 13.89 -7.05 -6.50
C VAL A 292 13.81 -8.25 -7.44
N ARG A 293 14.78 -8.41 -8.35
CA ARG A 293 14.90 -9.60 -9.20
C ARG A 293 15.07 -10.88 -8.37
N GLY A 294 15.70 -10.77 -7.21
CA GLY A 294 15.83 -11.86 -6.23
C GLY A 294 14.55 -12.27 -5.52
N TRP A 295 13.43 -11.55 -5.68
CA TRP A 295 12.15 -11.89 -5.02
C TRP A 295 11.50 -13.18 -5.53
N GLN A 296 12.07 -13.82 -6.56
CA GLN A 296 11.55 -15.07 -7.16
C GLN A 296 10.08 -14.96 -7.63
N CYS A 297 9.62 -13.75 -7.98
CA CYS A 297 8.30 -13.56 -8.57
C CYS A 297 8.43 -13.38 -10.09
N PRO A 298 7.85 -14.27 -10.91
CA PRO A 298 8.05 -14.25 -12.36
C PRO A 298 7.33 -13.09 -13.07
N VAL A 299 6.40 -12.41 -12.39
CA VAL A 299 5.47 -11.45 -13.03
C VAL A 299 5.93 -9.99 -12.93
N HIS A 300 6.91 -9.68 -12.09
CA HIS A 300 7.33 -8.30 -11.85
C HIS A 300 8.59 -7.96 -12.66
N GLY A 301 8.44 -7.00 -13.58
CA GLY A 301 9.56 -6.36 -14.25
C GLY A 301 10.32 -5.41 -13.31
N VAL A 302 11.59 -5.20 -13.58
CA VAL A 302 12.44 -4.29 -12.81
C VAL A 302 13.21 -3.38 -13.75
N GLU A 303 12.99 -2.08 -13.61
CA GLU A 303 13.61 -1.04 -14.43
C GLU A 303 14.52 -0.17 -13.57
N VAL A 304 15.77 0.01 -13.99
CA VAL A 304 16.73 0.88 -13.31
C VAL A 304 16.55 2.30 -13.83
N GLY A 305 15.71 3.07 -13.15
CA GLY A 305 15.37 4.42 -13.59
C GLY A 305 16.08 5.53 -12.82
N GLY A 306 17.04 5.19 -11.95
CA GLY A 306 17.86 6.18 -11.27
C GLY A 306 17.19 6.79 -10.04
N HIS A 307 17.85 7.81 -9.49
CA HIS A 307 17.30 8.67 -8.45
C HIS A 307 17.22 10.11 -8.99
N PRO A 308 16.21 10.46 -9.81
CA PRO A 308 16.20 11.74 -10.52
C PRO A 308 16.33 12.97 -9.62
N TRP A 309 15.99 12.84 -8.33
CA TRP A 309 16.20 13.89 -7.33
C TRP A 309 17.67 14.20 -7.01
N LEU A 310 18.63 13.29 -7.22
CA LEU A 310 20.05 13.59 -7.01
C LEU A 310 20.66 14.40 -8.16
N ASP A 311 19.99 14.38 -9.32
CA ASP A 311 20.43 15.07 -10.53
C ASP A 311 19.71 16.42 -10.72
N TRP A 312 18.80 16.78 -9.81
CA TRP A 312 17.92 17.95 -9.84
C TRP A 312 18.41 19.04 -8.87
#